data_AF-A0A3D2SA29-F1
#
_entry.id   AF-A0A3D2SA29-F1
#
_cell.length_a   1.000
_cell.length_b   1.000
_cell.length_c   1.000
_cell.angle_alpha   90.00
_cell.angle_beta   90.00
_cell.angle_gamma   90.00
#
_symmetry.space_group_name_H-M   'P 1'
#
loop_
_entity.id
_entity.type
_entity.pdbx_description
1 polymer ?
#
loop_
_entity_poly.entity_id
_entity_poly.type
_entity_poly.pdbx_seq_one_letter_code
_entity_poly.pdbx_strand_id
1 'polypeptide(L)'
;IESQILTHYPKDMATARKITDQEADLHPEQAALVKVNELARDLIEALAFEARNSEYVDQKSGVSARMTITALENLVSAAERRALRNGEDLTYV
;
A
#
# COMPACT_ATOMS: atom_id res chain seq x y z
N ILE A 1 -32.94 10.25 -4.63
CA ILE A 1 -32.20 8.98 -4.82
C ILE A 1 -30.73 9.37 -4.82
N GLU A 2 -30.04 9.17 -3.71
CA GLU A 2 -28.62 9.51 -3.58
C GLU A 2 -27.81 8.49 -4.37
N SER A 3 -26.95 8.99 -5.27
CA SER A 3 -25.96 8.18 -5.96
C SER A 3 -24.89 7.75 -4.97
N GLN A 4 -25.04 6.56 -4.36
CA GLN A 4 -23.95 5.94 -3.61
C GLN A 4 -22.84 5.53 -4.58
N ILE A 5 -21.65 6.11 -4.42
CA ILE A 5 -20.43 5.62 -5.05
C ILE A 5 -20.05 4.33 -4.31
N LEU A 6 -20.39 3.19 -4.91
CA LEU A 6 -19.94 1.88 -4.43
C LEU A 6 -18.47 1.72 -4.83
N THR A 7 -17.55 2.02 -3.93
CA THR A 7 -16.13 1.66 -4.05
C THR A 7 -16.01 0.15 -4.01
N HIS A 8 -15.95 -0.47 -5.19
CA HIS A 8 -15.77 -1.90 -5.30
C HIS A 8 -14.32 -2.28 -5.02
N TYR A 9 -14.17 -3.41 -4.34
CA TYR A 9 -12.88 -4.05 -4.21
C TYR A 9 -12.30 -4.42 -5.57
N PRO A 10 -10.99 -4.24 -5.77
CA PRO A 10 -10.29 -4.90 -6.85
C PRO A 10 -10.52 -6.41 -6.72
N LYS A 11 -10.96 -7.05 -7.81
CA LYS A 11 -11.28 -8.48 -7.84
C LYS A 11 -10.02 -9.35 -7.85
N ASP A 12 -8.93 -8.82 -8.35
CA ASP A 12 -7.65 -9.49 -8.46
C ASP A 12 -6.52 -8.62 -7.91
N MET A 13 -5.47 -9.31 -7.47
CA MET A 13 -4.32 -8.71 -6.81
C MET A 13 -3.51 -7.81 -7.73
N ALA A 14 -3.42 -8.14 -9.03
CA ALA A 14 -2.67 -7.34 -9.99
C ALA A 14 -3.32 -5.97 -10.21
N THR A 15 -4.65 -5.91 -10.29
CA THR A 15 -5.40 -4.65 -10.35
C THR A 15 -5.26 -3.86 -9.06
N ALA A 16 -5.37 -4.53 -7.89
CA ALA A 16 -5.21 -3.88 -6.59
C ALA A 16 -3.85 -3.20 -6.46
N ARG A 17 -2.79 -3.95 -6.83
CA ARG A 17 -1.43 -3.46 -6.81
C ARG A 17 -1.22 -2.24 -7.71
N LYS A 18 -1.76 -2.25 -8.94
CA LYS A 18 -1.68 -1.08 -9.84
C LYS A 18 -2.32 0.16 -9.24
N ILE A 19 -3.45 -0.01 -8.55
CA ILE A 19 -4.12 1.10 -7.87
C ILE A 19 -3.26 1.60 -6.72
N THR A 20 -2.75 0.72 -5.86
CA THR A 20 -1.88 1.11 -4.74
C THR A 20 -0.61 1.81 -5.25
N ASP A 21 0.02 1.31 -6.30
CA ASP A 21 1.21 1.93 -6.90
C ASP A 21 0.91 3.29 -7.55
N GLN A 22 -0.30 3.49 -8.06
CA GLN A 22 -0.74 4.76 -8.66
C GLN A 22 -1.13 5.80 -7.61
N GLU A 23 -1.82 5.39 -6.56
CA GLU A 23 -2.46 6.28 -5.59
C GLU A 23 -1.57 6.58 -4.37
N ALA A 24 -0.53 5.79 -4.12
CA ALA A 24 0.44 6.07 -3.05
C ALA A 24 1.24 7.33 -3.35
N ASP A 25 1.25 8.26 -2.40
CA ASP A 25 1.96 9.53 -2.52
C ASP A 25 3.40 9.37 -2.01
N LEU A 26 4.27 8.91 -2.90
CA LEU A 26 5.70 8.77 -2.60
C LEU A 26 6.47 9.97 -3.14
N HIS A 27 7.16 10.69 -2.25
CA HIS A 27 7.98 11.82 -2.67
C HIS A 27 9.14 11.37 -3.58
N PRO A 28 9.56 12.18 -4.58
CA PRO A 28 10.67 11.82 -5.47
C PRO A 28 11.97 11.48 -4.73
N GLU A 29 12.23 12.14 -3.61
CA GLU A 29 13.38 11.89 -2.74
C GLU A 29 13.31 10.49 -2.11
N GLN A 30 12.13 10.08 -1.64
CA GLN A 30 11.89 8.74 -1.12
C GLN A 30 12.04 7.67 -2.21
N ALA A 31 11.53 7.91 -3.42
CA ALA A 31 11.64 6.98 -4.54
C ALA A 31 13.09 6.82 -5.06
N ALA A 32 13.93 7.84 -4.84
CA ALA A 32 15.36 7.78 -5.13
C ALA A 32 16.11 6.96 -4.06
N LEU A 33 15.78 7.14 -2.78
CA LEU A 33 16.48 6.52 -1.65
C LEU A 33 16.02 5.10 -1.31
N VAL A 34 14.74 4.77 -1.53
CA VAL A 34 14.12 3.50 -1.13
C VAL A 34 13.71 2.69 -2.35
N LYS A 35 14.17 1.43 -2.42
CA LYS A 35 13.74 0.46 -3.43
C LYS A 35 12.83 -0.59 -2.80
N VAL A 36 11.55 -0.47 -3.08
CA VAL A 36 10.54 -1.45 -2.67
C VAL A 36 10.60 -2.66 -3.61
N ASN A 37 10.86 -3.83 -3.06
CA ASN A 37 10.86 -5.09 -3.78
C ASN A 37 9.42 -5.53 -4.13
N GLU A 38 9.31 -6.35 -5.17
CA GLU A 38 8.01 -6.86 -5.64
C GLU A 38 7.30 -7.66 -4.54
N LEU A 39 8.07 -8.40 -3.73
CA LEU A 39 7.53 -9.22 -2.64
C LEU A 39 6.79 -8.38 -1.59
N ALA A 40 7.31 -7.21 -1.21
CA ALA A 40 6.70 -6.34 -0.22
C ALA A 40 5.40 -5.73 -0.76
N ARG A 41 5.37 -5.36 -2.05
CA ARG A 41 4.13 -4.92 -2.72
C ARG A 41 3.09 -6.03 -2.70
N ASP A 42 3.49 -7.25 -3.05
CA ASP A 42 2.60 -8.39 -3.04
C ASP A 42 2.13 -8.73 -1.62
N LEU A 43 2.99 -8.65 -0.60
CA LEU A 43 2.61 -8.91 0.80
C LEU A 43 1.59 -7.89 1.32
N ILE A 44 1.74 -6.61 0.99
CA ILE A 44 0.78 -5.56 1.36
C ILE A 44 -0.61 -5.89 0.78
N GLU A 45 -0.67 -6.26 -0.50
CA GLU A 45 -1.93 -6.63 -1.14
C GLU A 45 -2.49 -7.94 -0.57
N ALA A 46 -1.66 -8.95 -0.35
CA ALA A 46 -2.10 -10.22 0.21
C ALA A 46 -2.73 -10.06 1.60
N LEU A 47 -2.16 -9.18 2.43
CA LEU A 47 -2.74 -8.82 3.73
C LEU A 47 -4.14 -8.23 3.57
N ALA A 48 -4.34 -7.34 2.60
CA ALA A 48 -5.65 -6.74 2.35
C ALA A 48 -6.66 -7.76 1.80
N PHE A 49 -6.23 -8.70 0.96
CA PHE A 49 -7.10 -9.76 0.44
C PHE A 49 -7.50 -10.74 1.54
N GLU A 50 -6.56 -11.16 2.39
CA GLU A 50 -6.86 -12.08 3.49
C GLU A 50 -7.72 -11.41 4.57
N ALA A 51 -7.44 -10.14 4.90
CA ALA A 51 -8.24 -9.38 5.84
C ALA A 51 -9.72 -9.27 5.41
N ARG A 52 -10.02 -9.20 4.11
CA ARG A 52 -11.40 -9.17 3.61
C ARG A 52 -12.20 -10.44 3.88
N ASN A 53 -11.52 -11.57 4.05
CA ASN A 53 -12.16 -12.85 4.38
C ASN A 53 -12.49 -12.96 5.88
N SER A 54 -11.99 -12.02 6.69
CA SER A 54 -12.25 -11.98 8.13
C SER A 54 -13.64 -11.40 8.43
N GLU A 55 -14.38 -12.05 9.33
CA GLU A 55 -15.66 -11.55 9.85
C GLU A 55 -15.52 -10.23 10.63
N TYR A 56 -14.30 -9.90 11.07
CA TYR A 56 -14.00 -8.66 11.79
C TYR A 56 -13.77 -7.44 10.87
N VAL A 57 -13.84 -7.62 9.55
CA VAL A 57 -13.60 -6.55 8.56
C VAL A 57 -14.89 -6.23 7.80
N ASP A 58 -15.41 -5.01 7.98
CA ASP A 58 -16.56 -4.54 7.21
C ASP A 58 -16.15 -4.16 5.79
N GLN A 59 -16.60 -4.97 4.83
CA GLN A 59 -16.31 -4.74 3.42
C GLN A 59 -16.92 -3.42 2.88
N LYS A 60 -18.02 -2.93 3.47
CA LYS A 60 -18.70 -1.72 2.98
C LYS A 60 -18.03 -0.43 3.41
N SER A 61 -17.04 -0.50 4.29
CA SER A 61 -16.39 0.65 4.91
C SER A 61 -15.40 1.40 4.00
N GLY A 62 -15.03 0.84 2.84
CA GLY A 62 -14.01 1.43 1.96
C GLY A 62 -12.59 1.47 2.55
N VAL A 63 -12.36 0.79 3.67
CA VAL A 63 -11.09 0.76 4.42
C VAL A 63 -9.96 0.09 3.64
N SER A 64 -10.28 -0.75 2.66
CA SER A 64 -9.31 -1.68 2.07
C SER A 64 -8.30 -1.09 1.11
N ALA A 65 -8.71 -0.18 0.22
CA ALA A 65 -7.78 0.50 -0.68
C ALA A 65 -6.90 1.49 0.10
N ARG A 66 -7.50 2.20 1.07
CA ARG A 66 -6.75 3.12 1.95
C ARG A 66 -5.71 2.37 2.78
N MET A 67 -6.03 1.15 3.23
CA MET A 67 -5.10 0.33 4.00
C MET A 67 -3.82 0.04 3.21
N THR A 68 -3.92 -0.42 1.97
CA THR A 68 -2.74 -0.81 1.17
C THR A 68 -1.92 0.41 0.75
N ILE A 69 -2.58 1.50 0.37
CA ILE A 69 -1.94 2.79 0.05
C ILE A 69 -1.13 3.29 1.25
N THR A 70 -1.78 3.44 2.40
CA THR A 70 -1.11 3.91 3.62
C THR A 70 -0.07 2.92 4.15
N ALA A 71 -0.25 1.60 3.93
CA ALA A 71 0.77 0.61 4.28
C ALA A 71 2.03 0.78 3.43
N LEU A 72 1.90 1.01 2.13
CA LEU A 72 3.04 1.25 1.23
C LEU A 72 3.76 2.55 1.60
N GLU A 73 3.03 3.63 1.82
CA GLU A 73 3.60 4.93 2.23
C GLU A 73 4.36 4.83 3.55
N ASN A 74 3.80 4.13 4.54
CA ASN A 74 4.47 3.90 5.82
C ASN A 74 5.69 2.99 5.69
N LEU A 75 5.63 1.97 4.85
CA LEU A 75 6.76 1.07 4.61
C LEU A 75 7.94 1.85 4.04
N VAL A 76 7.68 2.70 3.04
CA VAL A 76 8.70 3.58 2.44
C VAL A 76 9.23 4.60 3.45
N SER A 77 8.35 5.26 4.21
CA SER A 77 8.74 6.24 5.23
C SER A 77 9.61 5.62 6.33
N ALA A 78 9.30 4.39 6.75
CA ALA A 78 10.09 3.66 7.73
C ALA A 78 11.47 3.27 7.18
N ALA A 79 11.53 2.85 5.92
CA ALA A 79 12.78 2.52 5.23
C ALA A 79 13.67 3.76 5.02
N GLU A 80 13.09 4.89 4.59
CA GLU A 80 13.77 6.19 4.50
C GLU A 80 14.37 6.58 5.85
N ARG A 81 13.54 6.58 6.91
CA ARG A 81 14.01 6.93 8.25
C ARG A 81 15.18 6.04 8.70
N ARG A 82 15.14 4.74 8.37
CA ARG A 82 16.23 3.81 8.66
C ARG A 82 17.49 4.18 7.88
N ALA A 83 17.38 4.43 6.58
CA ALA A 83 18.49 4.82 5.72
C ALA A 83 19.17 6.11 6.20
N LEU A 84 18.40 7.15 6.48
CA LEU A 84 18.90 8.43 6.98
C LEU A 84 19.62 8.30 8.32
N ARG A 85 19.14 7.46 9.23
CA ARG A 85 19.80 7.20 10.52
C ARG A 85 21.13 6.46 10.38
N ASN A 86 21.26 5.64 9.33
CA ASN A 86 22.45 4.85 9.08
C ASN A 86 23.44 5.53 8.12
N GLY A 87 23.05 6.67 7.50
CA GLY A 87 23.84 7.32 6.46
C GLY A 87 23.92 6.47 5.17
N GLU A 88 22.88 5.69 4.88
CA GLU A 88 22.78 4.89 3.65
C GLU A 88 22.33 5.78 2.47
N ASP A 89 23.02 5.69 1.33
CA ASP A 89 22.62 6.37 0.08
C ASP A 89 21.49 5.64 -0.66
N LEU A 90 21.24 4.37 -0.29
CA LEU A 90 20.21 3.51 -0.88
C LEU A 90 19.81 2.41 0.11
N THR A 91 18.52 2.14 0.24
CA THR A 91 18.02 1.03 1.06
C THR A 91 16.92 0.26 0.33
N TYR A 92 16.74 -1.00 0.72
CA TYR A 92 15.73 -1.90 0.14
C TYR A 92 14.70 -2.29 1.19
N VAL A 93 13.47 -2.51 0.76
CA VAL A 93 12.38 -3.00 1.60
C VAL A 93 11.47 -3.93 0.82
#